data_AF-A0A9P9S2T7-F1
#
_entry.id   AF-A0A9P9S2T7-F1
#
_cell.length_a   1.000
_cell.length_b   1.000
_cell.length_c   1.000
_cell.angle_alpha   90.00
_cell.angle_beta   90.00
_cell.angle_gamma   90.00
#
_symmetry.space_group_name_H-M   'P 1'
#
loop_
_entity.id
_entity.type
_entity.pdbx_description
1 polymer ?
#
loop_
_entity_poly.entity_id
_entity_poly.type
_entity_poly.pdbx_seq_one_letter_code
_entity_poly.pdbx_strand_id
1 'polypeptide(L)'
;MDRNTQPGIANKTSKGKRPKALKARIPCSHPGCKITFPRKFELKRHLNSVHNPQVAILCSVYECDRVFKPFPREDKAQEHMRKHPNEHQFVCIFQQCRSGPWSREELLSHLKSQHSWERCSQSEDTALCFFQWRQTPLSDGSLLFESEDNCPLAFLGCELKDNDNSVLRRHLKSHELIDRAKGFEAIAAVNRSGHFKLGYEYGFATCPLCQKQVCGQGSYIWSFASHLADHSKEERVVHAMELAELFRPYISKKRAWDYGWVAPGADFGRMIEAELQEAGVVPKMLG
;
A
#
# COMPACT_ATOMS: atom_id res chain seq x y z
N MET A 1 -78.21 -6.53 6.13
CA MET A 1 -78.36 -7.22 4.84
C MET A 1 -77.90 -6.27 3.76
N ASP A 2 -76.91 -6.72 3.01
CA ASP A 2 -76.43 -6.26 1.69
C ASP A 2 -76.13 -4.77 1.48
N ARG A 3 -74.86 -4.45 1.19
CA ARG A 3 -74.38 -4.36 -0.20
C ARG A 3 -72.89 -4.03 -0.29
N ASN A 4 -72.21 -5.01 -0.85
CA ASN A 4 -70.94 -5.03 -1.54
C ASN A 4 -70.76 -3.84 -2.52
N THR A 5 -69.66 -3.08 -2.41
CA THR A 5 -69.11 -2.27 -3.51
C THR A 5 -67.59 -2.14 -3.38
N GLN A 6 -66.85 -2.90 -4.18
CA GLN A 6 -65.44 -2.67 -4.50
C GLN A 6 -65.31 -1.55 -5.55
N PRO A 7 -64.22 -0.76 -5.52
CA PRO A 7 -63.68 -0.17 -6.73
C PRO A 7 -62.21 -0.56 -6.98
N GLY A 8 -61.95 -1.03 -8.21
CA GLY A 8 -60.74 -0.66 -8.96
C GLY A 8 -59.46 -1.49 -8.74
N ILE A 9 -59.42 -2.74 -9.21
CA ILE A 9 -58.15 -3.40 -9.54
C ILE A 9 -57.61 -2.77 -10.83
N ALA A 10 -56.64 -1.87 -10.70
CA ALA A 10 -55.86 -1.37 -11.83
C ALA A 10 -54.95 -2.48 -12.36
N ASN A 11 -55.23 -2.89 -13.59
CA ASN A 11 -54.50 -3.87 -14.37
C ASN A 11 -53.08 -3.34 -14.68
N LYS A 12 -52.03 -3.84 -13.99
CA LYS A 12 -50.64 -3.61 -14.40
C LYS A 12 -50.21 -4.76 -15.31
N THR A 13 -50.20 -4.48 -16.61
CA THR A 13 -49.70 -5.38 -17.65
C THR A 13 -48.22 -5.73 -17.39
N SER A 14 -47.97 -7.00 -17.08
CA SER A 14 -46.63 -7.56 -17.00
C SER A 14 -46.01 -7.60 -18.41
N LYS A 15 -45.11 -6.65 -18.71
CA LYS A 15 -44.29 -6.71 -19.93
C LYS A 15 -43.36 -7.94 -19.84
N GLY A 16 -43.72 -8.99 -20.58
CA GLY A 16 -42.89 -10.19 -20.74
C GLY A 16 -41.52 -9.85 -21.32
N LYS A 17 -40.45 -10.18 -20.61
CA LYS A 17 -39.08 -10.12 -21.14
C LYS A 17 -38.94 -11.24 -22.19
N ARG A 18 -38.60 -10.88 -23.43
CA ARG A 18 -38.23 -11.83 -24.50
C ARG A 18 -37.12 -12.79 -24.00
N PRO A 19 -37.19 -14.10 -24.30
CA PRO A 19 -36.11 -15.04 -23.99
C PRO A 19 -34.84 -14.63 -24.73
N LYS A 20 -33.74 -14.42 -24.00
CA LYS A 20 -32.41 -14.27 -24.63
C LYS A 20 -32.03 -15.64 -25.21
N ALA A 21 -31.74 -15.71 -26.51
CA ALA A 21 -31.27 -16.93 -27.16
C ALA A 21 -30.08 -17.53 -26.39
N LEU A 22 -30.14 -18.82 -26.07
CA LEU A 22 -29.08 -19.53 -25.34
C LEU A 22 -27.84 -19.57 -26.24
N LYS A 23 -26.79 -18.83 -25.87
CA LYS A 23 -25.51 -18.90 -26.58
C LYS A 23 -24.91 -20.30 -26.38
N ALA A 24 -24.48 -20.93 -27.48
CA ALA A 24 -23.83 -22.23 -27.46
C ALA A 24 -22.57 -22.20 -26.56
N ARG A 25 -22.39 -23.24 -25.74
CA ARG A 25 -21.19 -23.41 -24.91
C ARG A 25 -20.03 -23.92 -25.76
N ILE A 26 -18.83 -23.51 -25.40
CA ILE A 26 -17.58 -23.80 -26.10
C ILE A 26 -16.86 -24.93 -25.33
N PRO A 27 -16.62 -26.10 -25.94
CA PRO A 27 -15.92 -27.21 -25.29
C PRO A 27 -14.41 -26.96 -25.19
N CYS A 28 -13.77 -27.61 -24.22
CA CYS A 28 -12.31 -27.70 -24.16
C CYS A 28 -11.77 -28.61 -25.27
N SER A 29 -10.71 -28.17 -25.95
CA SER A 29 -10.07 -28.94 -27.03
C SER A 29 -9.05 -29.96 -26.53
N HIS A 30 -8.74 -30.00 -25.22
CA HIS A 30 -7.73 -30.90 -24.68
C HIS A 30 -8.26 -32.35 -24.61
N PRO A 31 -7.50 -33.35 -25.10
CA PRO A 31 -7.93 -34.75 -25.08
C PRO A 31 -8.37 -35.21 -23.69
N GLY A 32 -9.56 -35.80 -23.59
CA GLY A 32 -10.12 -36.28 -22.32
C GLY A 32 -10.78 -35.21 -21.44
N CYS A 33 -10.66 -33.92 -21.75
CA CYS A 33 -11.34 -32.87 -21.00
C CYS A 33 -12.77 -32.64 -21.51
N LYS A 34 -13.76 -32.81 -20.62
CA LYS A 34 -15.20 -32.67 -20.96
C LYS A 34 -15.82 -31.33 -20.55
N ILE A 35 -15.00 -30.37 -20.12
CA ILE A 35 -15.49 -29.10 -19.57
C ILE A 35 -15.92 -28.15 -20.71
N THR A 36 -17.04 -27.45 -20.51
CA THR A 36 -17.60 -26.49 -21.48
C THR A 36 -17.87 -25.11 -20.87
N PHE A 37 -17.70 -24.07 -21.67
CA PHE A 37 -17.70 -22.68 -21.20
C PHE A 37 -18.67 -21.79 -21.99
N PRO A 38 -19.38 -20.86 -21.34
CA PRO A 38 -20.27 -19.93 -22.02
C PRO A 38 -19.52 -18.85 -22.84
N ARG A 39 -18.22 -18.64 -22.59
CA ARG A 39 -17.42 -17.56 -23.19
C ARG A 39 -16.00 -18.02 -23.51
N LYS A 40 -15.41 -17.48 -24.59
CA LYS A 40 -14.03 -17.79 -25.03
C LYS A 40 -12.98 -17.48 -23.95
N PHE A 41 -13.14 -16.38 -23.23
CA PHE A 41 -12.24 -15.99 -22.13
C PHE A 41 -12.15 -17.06 -21.04
N GLU A 42 -13.29 -17.67 -20.66
CA GLU A 42 -13.32 -18.69 -19.61
C GLU A 42 -12.64 -19.99 -20.05
N LEU A 43 -12.82 -20.38 -21.31
CA LEU A 43 -12.08 -21.50 -21.91
C LEU A 43 -10.57 -21.23 -21.92
N LYS A 44 -10.13 -20.04 -22.36
CA LYS A 44 -8.70 -19.66 -22.36
C LYS A 44 -8.12 -19.74 -20.95
N ARG A 45 -8.84 -19.23 -19.95
CA ARG A 45 -8.44 -19.33 -18.54
C ARG A 45 -8.31 -20.78 -18.08
N HIS A 46 -9.25 -21.65 -18.45
CA HIS A 46 -9.19 -23.07 -18.12
C HIS A 46 -7.99 -23.77 -18.75
N LEU A 47 -7.75 -23.56 -20.05
CA LEU A 47 -6.58 -24.09 -20.75
C LEU A 47 -5.28 -23.67 -20.05
N ASN A 48 -5.13 -22.38 -19.74
CA ASN A 48 -3.94 -21.83 -19.08
C ASN A 48 -3.75 -22.26 -17.63
N SER A 49 -4.78 -22.76 -16.94
CA SER A 49 -4.67 -23.13 -15.52
C SER A 49 -4.67 -24.64 -15.26
N VAL A 50 -5.26 -25.43 -16.17
CA VAL A 50 -5.40 -26.88 -16.01
C VAL A 50 -4.50 -27.64 -16.98
N HIS A 51 -4.39 -27.18 -18.22
CA HIS A 51 -3.72 -27.92 -19.29
C HIS A 51 -2.35 -27.34 -19.66
N ASN A 52 -2.12 -26.05 -19.38
CA ASN A 52 -0.86 -25.39 -19.63
C ASN A 52 -0.56 -24.31 -18.57
N PRO A 53 -0.32 -24.68 -17.31
CA PRO A 53 0.02 -23.74 -16.26
C PRO A 53 1.42 -23.16 -16.50
N GLN A 54 1.47 -22.08 -17.30
CA GLN A 54 2.68 -21.27 -17.51
C GLN A 54 2.90 -20.29 -16.35
N VAL A 55 1.85 -20.03 -15.57
CA VAL A 55 1.90 -19.21 -14.36
C VAL A 55 1.99 -20.13 -13.15
N ALA A 56 2.95 -19.90 -12.28
CA ALA A 56 3.21 -20.71 -11.08
C ALA A 56 3.61 -19.79 -9.92
N ILE A 57 2.62 -19.23 -9.23
CA ILE A 57 2.83 -18.24 -8.18
C ILE A 57 2.95 -18.95 -6.82
N LEU A 58 4.09 -18.82 -6.15
CA LEU A 58 4.35 -19.44 -4.85
C LEU A 58 3.95 -18.50 -3.71
N CYS A 59 3.54 -19.08 -2.58
CA CYS A 59 3.44 -18.34 -1.32
C CYS A 59 4.84 -18.25 -0.68
N SER A 60 5.21 -17.09 -0.15
CA SER A 60 6.47 -16.86 0.55
C SER A 60 6.37 -16.99 2.07
N VAL A 61 5.19 -17.25 2.62
CA VAL A 61 5.00 -17.36 4.09
C VAL A 61 5.57 -18.70 4.57
N TYR A 62 6.46 -18.65 5.57
CA TYR A 62 7.05 -19.82 6.18
C TYR A 62 5.97 -20.76 6.74
N GLU A 63 6.20 -22.07 6.66
CA GLU A 63 5.24 -23.13 7.02
C GLU A 63 3.91 -23.18 6.23
N CYS A 64 3.72 -22.31 5.22
CA CYS A 64 2.56 -22.42 4.35
C CYS A 64 2.71 -23.59 3.37
N ASP A 65 1.67 -24.43 3.27
CA ASP A 65 1.62 -25.57 2.33
C ASP A 65 1.72 -25.15 0.85
N ARG A 66 1.45 -23.86 0.57
CA ARG A 66 1.54 -23.22 -0.74
C ARG A 66 2.95 -22.74 -1.11
N VAL A 67 3.93 -22.89 -0.22
CA VAL A 67 5.37 -22.68 -0.54
C VAL A 67 5.88 -23.69 -1.57
N PHE A 68 5.29 -24.90 -1.60
CA PHE A 68 5.67 -25.96 -2.54
C PHE A 68 4.59 -26.27 -3.58
N LYS A 69 3.41 -25.66 -3.46
CA LYS A 69 2.24 -25.90 -4.31
C LYS A 69 1.80 -24.59 -4.97
N PRO A 70 2.39 -24.23 -6.12
CA PRO A 70 2.12 -22.95 -6.76
C PRO A 70 0.67 -22.83 -7.20
N PHE A 71 0.18 -21.59 -7.20
CA PHE A 71 -1.10 -21.25 -7.78
C PHE A 71 -0.95 -21.08 -9.29
N PRO A 72 -1.82 -21.70 -10.10
CA PRO A 72 -1.82 -21.51 -11.55
C PRO A 72 -2.49 -20.19 -11.96
N ARG A 73 -2.97 -19.39 -11.00
CA ARG A 73 -3.67 -18.11 -11.24
C ARG A 73 -3.37 -17.08 -10.15
N GLU A 74 -3.20 -15.85 -10.58
CA GLU A 74 -2.98 -14.67 -9.75
C GLU A 74 -4.13 -14.41 -8.77
N ASP A 75 -5.37 -14.40 -9.24
CA ASP A 75 -6.54 -14.11 -8.40
C ASP A 75 -6.69 -15.09 -7.22
N LYS A 76 -6.25 -16.34 -7.40
CA LYS A 76 -6.25 -17.36 -6.35
C LYS A 76 -5.09 -17.24 -5.38
N ALA A 77 -3.89 -16.93 -5.88
CA ALA A 77 -2.77 -16.59 -5.00
C ALA A 77 -3.10 -15.35 -4.16
N GLN A 78 -3.71 -14.34 -4.77
CA GLN A 78 -4.12 -13.13 -4.08
C GLN A 78 -5.16 -13.40 -2.98
N GLU A 79 -6.22 -14.15 -3.29
CA GLU A 79 -7.23 -14.56 -2.29
C GLU A 79 -6.60 -15.36 -1.13
N HIS A 80 -5.61 -16.20 -1.42
CA HIS A 80 -4.88 -16.93 -0.41
C HIS A 80 -4.04 -16.00 0.48
N MET A 81 -3.30 -15.07 -0.09
CA MET A 81 -2.44 -14.16 0.66
C MET A 81 -3.21 -13.24 1.60
N ARG A 82 -4.48 -12.91 1.28
CA ARG A 82 -5.37 -12.19 2.21
C ARG A 82 -5.71 -12.94 3.49
N LYS A 83 -5.43 -14.24 3.58
CA LYS A 83 -5.67 -15.04 4.80
C LYS A 83 -4.50 -15.00 5.77
N HIS A 84 -3.34 -14.52 5.33
CA HIS A 84 -2.16 -14.41 6.16
C HIS A 84 -2.18 -13.09 6.94
N PRO A 85 -2.12 -13.10 8.29
CA PRO A 85 -1.94 -11.87 9.07
C PRO A 85 -0.63 -11.14 8.74
N ASN A 86 -0.42 -9.94 9.28
CA ASN A 86 0.79 -9.15 8.96
C ASN A 86 2.09 -9.73 9.52
N GLU A 87 2.00 -10.44 10.64
CA GLU A 87 3.15 -11.03 11.33
C GLU A 87 3.41 -12.44 10.80
N HIS A 88 4.42 -12.57 9.94
CA HIS A 88 4.96 -13.86 9.49
C HIS A 88 6.45 -13.77 9.28
N GLN A 89 7.09 -14.94 9.35
CA GLN A 89 8.37 -15.15 8.73
C GLN A 89 8.19 -15.57 7.28
N PHE A 90 9.16 -15.23 6.44
CA PHE A 90 9.12 -15.48 5.01
C PHE A 90 10.30 -16.35 4.56
N VAL A 91 10.07 -17.06 3.46
CA VAL A 91 11.08 -17.81 2.72
C VAL A 91 11.23 -17.22 1.33
N CYS A 92 12.43 -17.37 0.76
CA CYS A 92 12.70 -16.93 -0.60
C CYS A 92 11.83 -17.69 -1.60
N ILE A 93 11.18 -16.97 -2.51
CA ILE A 93 10.31 -17.54 -3.54
C ILE A 93 11.07 -18.27 -4.66
N PHE A 94 12.36 -17.96 -4.84
CA PHE A 94 13.18 -18.54 -5.90
C PHE A 94 13.49 -20.01 -5.56
N GLN A 95 13.07 -20.93 -6.43
CA GLN A 95 13.11 -22.38 -6.17
C GLN A 95 14.52 -22.91 -5.86
N GLN A 96 15.55 -22.30 -6.45
CA GLN A 96 16.96 -22.64 -6.24
C GLN A 96 17.55 -22.06 -4.95
N CYS A 97 16.87 -21.13 -4.29
CA CYS A 97 17.31 -20.55 -3.03
C CYS A 97 16.47 -21.07 -1.86
N ARG A 98 15.18 -20.70 -1.80
CA ARG A 98 14.24 -21.09 -0.71
C ARG A 98 14.77 -20.90 0.72
N SER A 99 15.78 -20.06 0.90
CA SER A 99 16.36 -19.75 2.20
C SER A 99 15.38 -18.94 3.07
N GLY A 100 15.59 -19.02 4.38
CA GLY A 100 14.71 -18.49 5.43
C GLY A 100 14.63 -19.48 6.60
N PRO A 101 13.80 -19.23 7.62
CA PRO A 101 12.84 -18.13 7.76
C PRO A 101 13.51 -16.77 8.04
N TRP A 102 12.89 -15.69 7.56
CA TRP A 102 13.35 -14.30 7.73
C TRP A 102 12.19 -13.34 8.03
N SER A 103 12.48 -12.21 8.66
CA SER A 103 11.56 -11.07 8.66
C SER A 103 11.37 -10.52 7.23
N ARG A 104 10.40 -9.62 7.06
CA ARG A 104 10.15 -8.98 5.76
C ARG A 104 11.36 -8.18 5.29
N GLU A 105 11.98 -7.42 6.20
CA GLU A 105 13.13 -6.57 5.95
C GLU A 105 14.37 -7.41 5.61
N GLU A 106 14.56 -8.51 6.34
CA GLU A 106 15.65 -9.48 6.09
C GLU A 106 15.48 -10.15 4.73
N LEU A 107 14.27 -10.60 4.38
CA LEU A 107 14.00 -11.18 3.06
C LEU A 107 14.21 -10.13 1.95
N LEU A 108 13.77 -8.89 2.13
CA LEU A 108 14.02 -7.81 1.17
C LEU A 108 15.54 -7.58 0.96
N SER A 109 16.33 -7.59 2.03
CA SER A 109 17.79 -7.45 1.96
C SER A 109 18.45 -8.65 1.27
N HIS A 110 17.99 -9.86 1.58
CA HIS A 110 18.42 -11.08 0.93
C HIS A 110 18.13 -11.03 -0.58
N LEU A 111 16.90 -10.69 -0.96
CA LEU A 111 16.54 -10.49 -2.35
C LEU A 111 17.49 -9.46 -2.99
N LYS A 112 17.84 -8.37 -2.27
CA LYS A 112 18.64 -7.23 -2.80
C LYS A 112 20.06 -7.62 -3.13
N SER A 113 20.60 -8.53 -2.35
CA SER A 113 21.99 -8.94 -2.44
C SER A 113 22.17 -10.20 -3.29
N GLN A 114 21.21 -11.12 -3.27
CA GLN A 114 21.36 -12.45 -3.86
C GLN A 114 20.55 -12.67 -5.15
N HIS A 115 19.54 -11.83 -5.40
CA HIS A 115 18.67 -11.95 -6.56
C HIS A 115 18.65 -10.64 -7.37
N SER A 116 18.72 -10.74 -8.71
CA SER A 116 18.56 -9.58 -9.58
C SER A 116 17.12 -9.50 -10.09
N TRP A 117 16.44 -8.37 -9.84
CA TRP A 117 15.07 -8.10 -10.26
C TRP A 117 14.91 -8.07 -11.79
N GLU A 118 16.00 -7.87 -12.52
CA GLU A 118 15.99 -7.82 -13.99
C GLU A 118 15.74 -9.20 -14.62
N ARG A 119 15.67 -10.27 -13.82
CA ARG A 119 15.55 -11.66 -14.30
C ARG A 119 14.34 -12.41 -13.74
N CYS A 120 13.37 -11.72 -13.14
CA CYS A 120 12.16 -12.37 -12.62
C CYS A 120 11.19 -12.76 -13.75
N SER A 121 10.62 -13.95 -13.64
CA SER A 121 9.41 -14.32 -14.39
C SER A 121 8.19 -13.55 -13.87
N GLN A 122 7.13 -13.47 -14.68
CA GLN A 122 5.87 -12.83 -14.26
C GLN A 122 5.29 -13.45 -12.96
N SER A 123 5.48 -14.76 -12.75
CA SER A 123 4.98 -15.44 -11.56
C SER A 123 5.76 -15.08 -10.30
N GLU A 124 7.08 -14.96 -10.43
CA GLU A 124 7.96 -14.52 -9.35
C GLU A 124 7.69 -13.07 -9.00
N ASP A 125 7.56 -12.19 -9.99
CA ASP A 125 7.21 -10.78 -9.78
C ASP A 125 5.87 -10.64 -9.03
N THR A 126 4.86 -11.41 -9.44
CA THR A 126 3.57 -11.45 -8.75
C THR A 126 3.70 -11.92 -7.29
N ALA A 127 4.47 -12.99 -7.04
CA ALA A 127 4.73 -13.47 -5.67
C ALA A 127 5.51 -12.42 -4.85
N LEU A 128 6.43 -11.69 -5.49
CA LEU A 128 7.19 -10.60 -4.89
C LEU A 128 6.31 -9.39 -4.54
N CYS A 129 5.32 -9.06 -5.35
CA CYS A 129 4.31 -8.06 -5.00
C CYS A 129 3.54 -8.51 -3.75
N PHE A 130 3.17 -9.79 -3.67
CA PHE A 130 2.27 -10.26 -2.64
C PHE A 130 2.86 -10.36 -1.24
N PHE A 131 4.16 -10.64 -1.10
CA PHE A 131 4.78 -10.64 0.24
C PHE A 131 4.90 -9.23 0.84
N GLN A 132 4.93 -8.20 -0.01
CA GLN A 132 5.02 -6.80 0.44
C GLN A 132 3.66 -6.26 0.91
N TRP A 133 2.58 -7.00 0.66
CA TRP A 133 1.24 -6.61 1.10
C TRP A 133 1.13 -6.52 2.62
N ARG A 134 0.39 -5.52 3.09
CA ARG A 134 -0.01 -5.37 4.49
C ARG A 134 -1.52 -5.29 4.57
N GLN A 135 -2.05 -5.79 5.66
CA GLN A 135 -3.45 -5.74 6.02
C GLN A 135 -3.65 -4.66 7.07
N THR A 136 -4.40 -3.62 6.73
CA THR A 136 -4.70 -2.53 7.65
C THR A 136 -6.16 -2.65 8.08
N PRO A 137 -6.44 -2.85 9.38
CA PRO A 137 -7.80 -2.80 9.90
C PRO A 137 -8.40 -1.42 9.66
N LEU A 138 -9.58 -1.40 9.04
CA LEU A 138 -10.39 -0.21 8.88
C LEU A 138 -11.39 -0.06 10.02
N SER A 139 -11.90 1.17 10.17
CA SER A 139 -12.85 1.51 11.24
C SER A 139 -14.17 0.73 11.17
N ASP A 140 -14.54 0.27 9.98
CA ASP A 140 -15.73 -0.55 9.73
C ASP A 140 -15.50 -2.06 10.00
N GLY A 141 -14.32 -2.43 10.50
CA GLY A 141 -13.91 -3.81 10.76
C GLY A 141 -13.47 -4.59 9.51
N SER A 142 -13.47 -3.96 8.33
CA SER A 142 -12.89 -4.55 7.13
C SER A 142 -11.37 -4.43 7.12
N LEU A 143 -10.71 -5.18 6.24
CA LEU A 143 -9.26 -5.13 6.07
C LEU A 143 -8.93 -4.46 4.75
N LEU A 144 -8.26 -3.31 4.82
CA LEU A 144 -7.61 -2.71 3.67
C LEU A 144 -6.38 -3.53 3.33
N PHE A 145 -6.27 -3.87 2.06
CA PHE A 145 -5.20 -4.70 1.57
C PHE A 145 -4.28 -3.87 0.69
N GLU A 146 -3.12 -3.49 1.24
CA GLU A 146 -2.19 -2.54 0.63
C GLU A 146 -1.59 -3.11 -0.66
N SER A 147 -2.13 -2.70 -1.81
CA SER A 147 -1.50 -2.85 -3.12
C SER A 147 -0.74 -1.58 -3.51
N GLU A 148 -0.03 -1.63 -4.63
CA GLU A 148 0.68 -0.46 -5.18
C GLU A 148 -0.26 0.69 -5.58
N ASP A 149 -1.57 0.43 -5.71
CA ASP A 149 -2.59 1.43 -6.03
C ASP A 149 -3.16 2.12 -4.78
N ASN A 150 -2.79 1.67 -3.59
CA ASN A 150 -3.26 2.28 -2.35
C ASN A 150 -2.42 3.51 -1.99
N CYS A 151 -3.02 4.40 -1.21
CA CYS A 151 -2.24 5.43 -0.54
C CYS A 151 -1.10 4.78 0.26
N PRO A 152 0.16 5.27 0.15
CA PRO A 152 1.27 4.79 0.97
C PRO A 152 1.05 4.94 2.48
N LEU A 153 0.08 5.79 2.89
CA LEU A 153 -0.35 6.00 4.27
C LEU A 153 -1.56 5.13 4.64
N ALA A 154 -1.88 4.12 3.85
CA ALA A 154 -2.96 3.17 4.11
C ALA A 154 -2.89 2.58 5.51
N PHE A 155 -1.69 2.24 6.00
CA PHE A 155 -1.46 1.72 7.35
C PHE A 155 -1.86 2.67 8.49
N LEU A 156 -2.07 3.96 8.21
CA LEU A 156 -2.62 4.94 9.15
C LEU A 156 -4.15 5.07 9.04
N GLY A 157 -4.81 4.16 8.31
CA GLY A 157 -6.25 4.16 8.09
C GLY A 157 -6.71 4.89 6.82
N CYS A 158 -5.80 5.22 5.91
CA CYS A 158 -6.17 5.89 4.66
C CYS A 158 -6.76 4.91 3.63
N GLU A 159 -8.00 5.14 3.20
CA GLU A 159 -8.72 4.23 2.30
C GLU A 159 -8.57 4.56 0.80
N LEU A 160 -7.80 5.60 0.43
CA LEU A 160 -7.67 5.94 -0.98
C LEU A 160 -7.02 4.80 -1.76
N LYS A 161 -7.67 4.41 -2.86
CA LYS A 161 -7.16 3.51 -3.87
C LYS A 161 -7.32 4.14 -5.25
N ASP A 162 -6.20 4.51 -5.86
CA ASP A 162 -6.15 5.11 -7.19
C ASP A 162 -4.82 4.76 -7.87
N ASN A 163 -4.88 4.32 -9.12
CA ASN A 163 -3.68 3.96 -9.89
C ASN A 163 -3.07 5.16 -10.64
N ASP A 164 -3.75 6.32 -10.66
CA ASP A 164 -3.21 7.56 -11.17
C ASP A 164 -2.32 8.21 -10.11
N ASN A 165 -1.01 8.13 -10.37
CA ASN A 165 0.01 8.80 -9.57
C ASN A 165 -0.31 10.29 -9.33
N SER A 166 -0.93 11.00 -10.27
CA SER A 166 -1.30 12.41 -10.14
C SER A 166 -2.38 12.64 -9.09
N VAL A 167 -3.37 11.75 -9.01
CA VAL A 167 -4.40 11.77 -7.97
C VAL A 167 -3.77 11.46 -6.62
N LEU A 168 -2.96 10.39 -6.55
CA LEU A 168 -2.26 10.00 -5.33
C LEU A 168 -1.37 11.13 -4.79
N ARG A 169 -0.64 11.83 -5.67
CA ARG A 169 0.21 12.98 -5.30
C ARG A 169 -0.59 14.14 -4.69
N ARG A 170 -1.74 14.47 -5.27
CA ARG A 170 -2.60 15.54 -4.74
C ARG A 170 -3.22 15.15 -3.41
N HIS A 171 -3.59 13.88 -3.27
CA HIS A 171 -4.14 13.32 -2.06
C HIS A 171 -3.09 13.24 -0.94
N LEU A 172 -1.84 12.85 -1.22
CA LEU A 172 -0.80 12.81 -0.19
C LEU A 172 -0.67 14.15 0.55
N LYS A 173 -0.80 15.27 -0.16
CA LYS A 173 -0.77 16.62 0.44
C LYS A 173 -1.95 16.95 1.36
N SER A 174 -3.04 16.17 1.31
CA SER A 174 -4.18 16.33 2.22
C SER A 174 -3.94 15.69 3.59
N HIS A 175 -2.92 14.84 3.72
CA HIS A 175 -2.54 14.28 5.02
C HIS A 175 -1.72 15.28 5.85
N GLU A 176 -1.89 15.21 7.17
CA GLU A 176 -1.08 16.00 8.09
C GLU A 176 0.41 15.64 7.95
N LEU A 177 1.27 16.61 8.25
CA LEU A 177 2.72 16.44 8.15
C LEU A 177 3.21 15.27 9.03
N ILE A 178 2.63 15.08 10.21
CA ILE A 178 2.98 13.98 11.11
C ILE A 178 2.71 12.60 10.48
N ASP A 179 1.59 12.44 9.78
CA ASP A 179 1.22 11.15 9.17
C ASP A 179 2.11 10.84 7.96
N ARG A 180 2.40 11.87 7.16
CA ARG A 180 3.37 11.78 6.08
C ARG A 180 4.75 11.41 6.62
N ALA A 181 5.21 12.05 7.70
CA ALA A 181 6.50 11.78 8.32
C ALA A 181 6.58 10.34 8.85
N LYS A 182 5.52 9.80 9.46
CA LYS A 182 5.45 8.39 9.89
C LYS A 182 5.57 7.41 8.71
N GLY A 183 4.91 7.70 7.59
CA GLY A 183 4.90 6.83 6.41
C GLY A 183 6.01 7.10 5.40
N PHE A 184 7.14 7.67 5.85
CA PHE A 184 8.04 8.30 4.90
C PHE A 184 8.69 7.34 3.90
N GLU A 185 8.99 6.13 4.37
CA GLU A 185 9.57 5.05 3.58
C GLU A 185 8.56 4.49 2.57
N ALA A 186 7.29 4.36 2.97
CA ALA A 186 6.22 3.87 2.10
C ALA A 186 5.99 4.85 0.94
N ILE A 187 5.94 6.16 1.22
CA ILE A 187 5.80 7.19 0.18
C ILE A 187 7.03 7.19 -0.74
N ALA A 188 8.24 6.99 -0.20
CA ALA A 188 9.46 6.91 -1.00
C ALA A 188 9.48 5.68 -1.93
N ALA A 189 8.95 4.54 -1.47
CA ALA A 189 8.91 3.30 -2.25
C ALA A 189 8.03 3.37 -3.50
N VAL A 190 6.96 4.17 -3.50
CA VAL A 190 6.06 4.32 -4.65
C VAL A 190 6.62 5.31 -5.70
N ASN A 191 7.68 6.05 -5.37
CA ASN A 191 8.26 7.09 -6.23
C ASN A 191 9.27 6.54 -7.25
N ARG A 192 8.80 5.78 -8.25
CA ARG A 192 9.66 5.09 -9.24
C ARG A 192 10.36 6.00 -10.26
N SER A 193 9.98 7.26 -10.40
CA SER A 193 10.51 8.13 -11.45
C SER A 193 11.66 9.04 -11.01
N GLY A 194 12.13 8.96 -9.76
CA GLY A 194 13.32 9.67 -9.24
C GLY A 194 13.27 11.20 -9.28
N HIS A 195 12.28 11.79 -9.94
CA HIS A 195 12.25 13.21 -10.29
C HIS A 195 11.36 14.06 -9.39
N PHE A 196 10.61 13.49 -8.43
CA PHE A 196 9.59 14.27 -7.74
C PHE A 196 9.41 13.95 -6.24
N LYS A 197 9.75 14.93 -5.41
CA LYS A 197 9.71 14.99 -3.94
C LYS A 197 8.28 15.20 -3.37
N LEU A 198 7.27 14.57 -3.95
CA LEU A 198 5.88 15.05 -3.92
C LEU A 198 5.07 14.85 -2.62
N GLY A 199 5.63 14.16 -1.61
CA GLY A 199 4.95 13.95 -0.34
C GLY A 199 5.14 15.09 0.66
N TYR A 200 6.27 15.80 0.64
CA TYR A 200 6.76 16.47 1.87
C TYR A 200 7.06 17.95 1.75
N GLU A 201 7.22 18.47 0.53
CA GLU A 201 7.51 19.90 0.36
C GLU A 201 6.26 20.76 0.59
N TYR A 202 5.07 20.18 0.43
CA TYR A 202 3.79 20.87 0.51
C TYR A 202 2.75 20.05 1.25
N GLY A 203 1.75 20.73 1.81
CA GLY A 203 0.58 20.08 2.40
C GLY A 203 0.27 20.60 3.79
N PHE A 204 -0.72 19.98 4.43
CA PHE A 204 -1.14 20.37 5.77
C PHE A 204 -0.06 20.12 6.82
N ALA A 205 0.14 21.09 7.71
CA ALA A 205 1.01 20.94 8.87
C ALA A 205 0.46 21.71 10.05
N THR A 206 0.08 20.98 11.09
CA THR A 206 -0.35 21.50 12.37
C THR A 206 0.77 21.43 13.39
N CYS A 207 1.03 22.54 14.09
CA CYS A 207 2.07 22.61 15.10
C CYS A 207 1.68 21.77 16.33
N PRO A 208 2.48 20.77 16.75
CA PRO A 208 2.14 19.97 17.93
C PRO A 208 2.20 20.79 19.22
N LEU A 209 3.02 21.84 19.28
CA LEU A 209 3.21 22.68 20.47
C LEU A 209 2.00 23.59 20.75
N CYS A 210 1.44 24.22 19.71
CA CYS A 210 0.37 25.22 19.87
C CYS A 210 -0.92 24.91 19.11
N GLN A 211 -0.99 23.77 18.41
CA GLN A 211 -2.15 23.30 17.63
C GLN A 211 -2.58 24.24 16.50
N LYS A 212 -1.76 25.23 16.14
CA LYS A 212 -1.99 26.10 15.00
C LYS A 212 -1.72 25.37 13.70
N GLN A 213 -2.68 25.38 12.78
CA GLN A 213 -2.45 24.94 11.41
C GLN A 213 -1.60 25.99 10.66
N VAL A 214 -0.33 25.68 10.45
CA VAL A 214 0.65 26.59 9.84
C VAL A 214 0.62 26.52 8.32
N CYS A 215 0.45 25.32 7.78
CA CYS A 215 0.45 25.05 6.34
C CYS A 215 -0.90 24.46 5.91
N GLY A 216 -1.38 24.87 4.73
CA GLY A 216 -2.48 24.23 4.02
C GLY A 216 -2.00 23.41 2.81
N GLN A 217 -2.93 22.84 2.03
CA GLN A 217 -2.62 21.94 0.92
C GLN A 217 -1.60 22.46 -0.12
N GLY A 218 -1.58 23.78 -0.37
CA GLY A 218 -0.66 24.44 -1.31
C GLY A 218 0.53 25.14 -0.66
N SER A 219 0.62 25.16 0.67
CA SER A 219 1.69 25.84 1.41
C SER A 219 2.96 25.00 1.40
N TYR A 220 4.11 25.67 1.35
CA TYR A 220 5.40 25.02 1.56
C TYR A 220 5.59 24.68 3.05
N ILE A 221 6.14 23.51 3.33
CA ILE A 221 6.47 23.08 4.70
C ILE A 221 7.58 23.94 5.33
N TRP A 222 8.32 24.73 4.54
CA TRP A 222 9.23 25.76 5.06
C TRP A 222 8.58 26.66 6.12
N SER A 223 7.34 27.09 5.89
CA SER A 223 6.61 27.96 6.82
C SER A 223 6.41 27.30 8.19
N PHE A 224 6.29 25.97 8.24
CA PHE A 224 6.19 25.20 9.48
C PHE A 224 7.50 25.26 10.29
N ALA A 225 8.65 25.14 9.63
CA ALA A 225 9.95 25.22 10.27
C ALA A 225 10.19 26.61 10.90
N SER A 226 9.87 27.67 10.15
CA SER A 226 9.95 29.04 10.66
C SER A 226 9.06 29.24 11.88
N HIS A 227 7.83 28.70 11.87
CA HIS A 227 6.93 28.79 13.01
C HIS A 227 7.45 28.02 14.24
N LEU A 228 8.03 26.82 14.06
CA LEU A 228 8.63 26.08 15.17
C LEU A 228 9.87 26.77 15.76
N ALA A 229 10.56 27.59 14.96
CA ALA A 229 11.68 28.42 15.44
C ALA A 229 11.24 29.56 16.36
N ASP A 230 9.98 30.02 16.24
CA ASP A 230 9.42 31.06 17.12
C ASP A 230 9.12 30.53 18.53
N HIS A 231 9.04 29.21 18.70
CA HIS A 231 8.92 28.58 20.02
C HIS A 231 10.26 28.55 20.74
N SER A 232 10.21 28.60 22.06
CA SER A 232 11.39 28.39 22.92
C SER A 232 11.88 26.95 22.84
N LYS A 233 13.16 26.72 23.21
CA LYS A 233 13.71 25.37 23.29
C LYS A 233 12.96 24.54 24.34
N GLU A 234 12.59 25.15 25.46
CA GLU A 234 11.87 24.51 26.55
C GLU A 234 10.52 23.97 26.07
N GLU A 235 9.76 24.76 25.29
CA GLU A 235 8.50 24.31 24.69
C GLU A 235 8.71 23.17 23.69
N ARG A 236 9.76 23.21 22.88
CA ARG A 236 10.06 22.13 21.92
C ARG A 236 10.43 20.83 22.61
N VAL A 237 11.26 20.89 23.65
CA VAL A 237 11.72 19.69 24.38
C VAL A 237 10.56 18.97 25.09
N VAL A 238 9.53 19.69 25.56
CA VAL A 238 8.31 19.07 26.10
C VAL A 238 7.63 18.16 25.06
N HIS A 239 7.70 18.54 23.78
CA HIS A 239 7.12 17.81 22.64
C HIS A 239 8.16 16.98 21.87
N ALA A 240 9.27 16.61 22.51
CA ALA A 240 10.41 15.97 21.84
C ALA A 240 10.04 14.67 21.09
N MET A 241 9.10 13.87 21.60
CA MET A 241 8.67 12.64 20.91
C MET A 241 7.94 12.93 19.60
N GLU A 242 7.00 13.88 19.59
CA GLU A 242 6.28 14.26 18.38
C GLU A 242 7.21 14.93 17.36
N LEU A 243 8.13 15.77 17.84
CA LEU A 243 9.16 16.37 17.00
C LEU A 243 10.12 15.31 16.44
N ALA A 244 10.51 14.30 17.22
CA ALA A 244 11.33 13.20 16.73
C ALA A 244 10.63 12.42 15.61
N GLU A 245 9.31 12.19 15.69
CA GLU A 245 8.56 11.55 14.61
C GLU A 245 8.39 12.47 13.39
N LEU A 246 8.12 13.77 13.59
CA LEU A 246 8.05 14.75 12.50
C LEU A 246 9.37 14.87 11.72
N PHE A 247 10.49 14.83 12.44
CA PHE A 247 11.84 14.96 11.88
C PHE A 247 12.52 13.61 11.63
N ARG A 248 11.86 12.49 11.95
CA ARG A 248 12.36 11.12 11.71
C ARG A 248 12.95 10.94 10.32
N PRO A 249 12.34 11.45 9.24
CA PRO A 249 12.88 11.25 7.91
C PRO A 249 14.21 11.99 7.66
N TYR A 250 14.38 13.16 8.28
CA TYR A 250 15.64 13.91 8.29
C TYR A 250 16.71 13.17 9.10
N ILE A 251 16.38 12.77 10.34
CA ILE A 251 17.27 12.03 11.25
C ILE A 251 17.73 10.70 10.62
N SER A 252 16.87 10.06 9.82
CA SER A 252 17.18 8.81 9.10
C SER A 252 18.16 8.98 7.93
N LYS A 253 18.67 10.20 7.68
CA LYS A 253 19.65 10.54 6.62
C LYS A 253 19.24 10.06 5.22
N LYS A 254 17.94 9.94 4.94
CA LYS A 254 17.45 9.59 3.60
C LYS A 254 17.50 10.84 2.73
N ARG A 255 18.37 10.85 1.70
CA ARG A 255 18.64 11.94 0.74
C ARG A 255 17.40 12.72 0.24
N ALA A 256 16.22 12.12 0.20
CA ALA A 256 14.99 12.78 -0.22
C ALA A 256 14.59 13.98 0.68
N TRP A 257 15.15 14.09 1.88
CA TRP A 257 14.87 15.12 2.89
C TRP A 257 15.96 16.19 3.02
N ASP A 258 17.09 16.03 2.34
CA ASP A 258 18.22 16.96 2.40
C ASP A 258 17.98 18.22 1.54
N TYR A 259 17.21 18.08 0.45
CA TYR A 259 17.13 19.08 -0.62
C TYR A 259 15.95 20.05 -0.54
N GLY A 260 15.13 20.00 0.50
CA GLY A 260 14.13 21.03 0.81
C GLY A 260 14.69 22.17 1.67
N TRP A 261 15.93 22.01 2.11
CA TRP A 261 16.57 22.85 3.10
C TRP A 261 17.80 23.57 2.53
N VAL A 262 17.71 24.05 1.28
CA VAL A 262 18.72 25.00 0.78
C VAL A 262 18.47 26.32 1.51
N ALA A 263 19.26 26.56 2.57
CA ALA A 263 19.42 27.75 3.42
C ALA A 263 18.19 28.69 3.51
N PRO A 264 17.45 28.77 4.64
CA PRO A 264 17.88 28.60 6.07
C PRO A 264 17.56 27.25 6.77
N GLY A 265 17.24 26.20 6.02
CA GLY A 265 16.60 25.00 6.58
C GLY A 265 17.43 23.95 7.24
N ALA A 266 18.64 23.77 6.69
CA ALA A 266 19.50 22.68 7.12
C ALA A 266 20.03 22.97 8.53
N ASP A 267 20.14 24.26 8.87
CA ASP A 267 20.48 24.72 10.21
C ASP A 267 19.37 24.40 11.22
N PHE A 268 18.10 24.56 10.84
CA PHE A 268 16.98 24.25 11.72
C PHE A 268 16.83 22.75 11.99
N GLY A 269 16.95 21.91 10.95
CA GLY A 269 16.92 20.45 11.12
C GLY A 269 18.02 19.95 12.05
N ARG A 270 19.25 20.47 11.90
CA ARG A 270 20.39 20.17 12.80
C ARG A 270 20.13 20.64 14.23
N MET A 271 19.57 21.83 14.40
CA MET A 271 19.23 22.38 15.72
C MET A 271 18.22 21.48 16.44
N ILE A 272 17.14 21.10 15.76
CA ILE A 272 16.13 20.18 16.32
C ILE A 272 16.76 18.82 16.64
N GLU A 273 17.56 18.25 15.75
CA GLU A 273 18.24 16.97 16.01
C GLU A 273 19.13 17.05 17.27
N ALA A 274 19.88 18.14 17.45
CA ALA A 274 20.71 18.36 18.63
C ALA A 274 19.87 18.47 19.91
N GLU A 275 18.75 19.23 19.88
CA GLU A 275 17.82 19.33 21.01
C GLU A 275 17.22 17.96 21.38
N LEU A 276 16.84 17.15 20.39
CA LEU A 276 16.31 15.81 20.60
C LEU A 276 17.35 14.82 21.14
N GLN A 277 18.61 14.97 20.74
CA GLN A 277 19.73 14.21 21.30
C GLN A 277 20.03 14.60 22.75
N GLU A 278 19.95 15.88 23.08
CA GLU A 278 20.07 16.37 24.46
C GLU A 278 18.91 15.89 25.34
N ALA A 279 17.70 15.83 24.79
CA ALA A 279 16.52 15.27 25.45
C ALA A 279 16.56 13.73 25.58
N GLY A 280 17.55 13.06 24.99
CA GLY A 280 17.70 11.60 25.03
C GLY A 280 16.67 10.82 24.20
N VAL A 281 15.92 11.48 23.32
CA VAL A 281 14.91 10.86 22.45
C VAL A 281 15.55 10.25 21.20
N VAL A 282 16.64 10.86 20.72
CA VAL A 282 17.39 10.42 19.54
C VAL A 282 18.82 10.06 19.97
N PRO A 283 19.38 8.90 19.56
CA PRO A 283 20.74 8.54 19.91
C PRO A 283 21.75 9.50 19.25
N LYS A 284 22.77 9.91 20.01
CA LYS A 284 23.95 10.58 19.43
C LYS A 284 24.68 9.58 18.55
N MET A 285 24.78 9.85 17.25
CA MET A 285 25.63 9.02 16.38
C MET A 285 27.08 9.21 16.82
N LEU A 286 27.71 8.13 17.29
CA LEU A 286 29.15 8.08 17.47
C LEU A 286 29.79 8.19 16.08
N GLY A 287 30.65 9.19 15.90
CA GLY A 287 31.32 9.49 14.63
C GLY A 287 32.28 8.41 14.16
#